data_AF-R5KJT0-F1
#
_entry.id   AF-R5KJT0-F1
#
_cell.length_a   1.000
_cell.length_b   1.000
_cell.length_c   1.000
_cell.angle_alpha   90.00
_cell.angle_beta   90.00
_cell.angle_gamma   90.00
#
_symmetry.space_group_name_H-M   'P 1'
#
loop_
_entity.id
_entity.type
_entity.pdbx_description
1 polymer ?
#
loop_
_entity_poly.entity_id
_entity_poly.type
_entity_poly.pdbx_seq_one_letter_code
_entity_poly.pdbx_strand_id
1 'polypeptide(L)'
;MILLEKKGVITPDMDKTNIAFNFDVPDGVSALNMDFSYSPKTLDDESAAVRLISSALEQYLGTDHGKDPRDFLPVKNLITVSVDDPLGYRGAAHRQPNEQHIVIGGAETSPGFTKGAVSSGTWRVVLNVHCCVCDAAYNLKISGGTVQ
;
A
#
# COMPACT_ATOMS: atom_id res chain seq x y z
N MET A 1 1.08 -0.89 -22.23
CA MET A 1 0.52 0.48 -22.25
C MET A 1 0.29 0.97 -20.82
N ILE A 2 0.37 2.28 -20.56
CA ILE A 2 0.08 2.84 -19.23
C ILE A 2 -1.44 3.01 -19.08
N LEU A 3 -1.99 2.58 -17.95
CA LEU A 3 -3.42 2.65 -17.62
C LEU A 3 -3.70 3.68 -16.52
N LEU A 4 -2.78 3.84 -15.58
CA LEU A 4 -2.86 4.81 -14.50
C LEU A 4 -1.44 5.25 -14.11
N GLU A 5 -1.26 6.54 -13.85
CA GLU A 5 -0.08 7.06 -13.16
C GLU A 5 -0.52 8.13 -12.16
N LYS A 6 -0.12 7.98 -10.89
CA LYS A 6 -0.46 8.88 -9.79
C LYS A 6 0.74 9.10 -8.89
N LYS A 7 0.89 10.35 -8.44
CA LYS A 7 1.88 10.75 -7.43
C LYS A 7 1.19 11.67 -6.44
N GLY A 8 1.65 11.65 -5.20
CA GLY A 8 1.14 12.53 -4.16
C GLY A 8 1.90 12.35 -2.85
N VAL A 9 1.34 12.92 -1.78
CA VAL A 9 1.87 12.79 -0.42
C VAL A 9 0.74 12.28 0.47
N ILE A 10 1.03 11.26 1.26
CA ILE A 10 0.18 10.77 2.34
C ILE A 10 0.69 11.42 3.62
N THR A 11 -0.18 12.13 4.34
CA THR A 11 0.17 12.83 5.58
C THR A 11 -0.34 12.06 6.80
N PRO A 12 0.15 12.36 8.02
CA PRO A 12 -0.36 11.72 9.24
C PRO A 12 -1.88 11.86 9.45
N ASP A 13 -2.52 12.91 8.93
CA ASP A 13 -3.97 13.08 8.97
C ASP A 13 -4.74 12.02 8.15
N MET A 14 -4.05 11.32 7.26
CA MET A 14 -4.57 10.22 6.45
C MET A 14 -4.30 8.85 7.11
N ASP A 15 -3.79 8.80 8.34
CA ASP A 15 -3.61 7.54 9.06
C ASP A 15 -4.93 6.77 9.19
N LYS A 16 -4.88 5.46 9.00
CA LYS A 16 -6.06 4.55 8.98
C LYS A 16 -7.11 4.87 7.92
N THR A 17 -6.75 5.59 6.85
CA THR A 17 -7.66 5.87 5.72
C THR A 17 -7.36 5.02 4.49
N ASN A 18 -8.22 5.12 3.47
CA ASN A 18 -8.07 4.45 2.18
C ASN A 18 -8.14 5.48 1.05
N ILE A 19 -7.19 5.44 0.13
CA ILE A 19 -7.14 6.32 -1.04
C ILE A 19 -7.40 5.49 -2.30
N ALA A 20 -8.53 5.72 -2.96
CA ALA A 20 -8.98 4.93 -4.10
C ALA A 20 -8.75 5.66 -5.44
N PHE A 21 -8.28 4.91 -6.43
CA PHE A 21 -8.16 5.37 -7.81
C PHE A 21 -8.85 4.38 -8.76
N ASN A 22 -9.74 4.89 -9.60
CA ASN A 22 -10.34 4.10 -10.66
C ASN A 22 -9.52 4.26 -11.96
N PHE A 23 -9.45 3.19 -12.75
CA PHE A 23 -8.83 3.19 -14.07
C PHE A 23 -9.52 2.18 -14.97
N ASP A 24 -9.53 2.44 -16.27
CA ASP A 24 -10.18 1.56 -17.24
C ASP A 24 -9.15 0.64 -17.91
N VAL A 25 -9.52 -0.63 -18.01
CA VAL A 25 -8.75 -1.67 -18.69
C VAL A 25 -9.47 -1.97 -20.02
N PRO A 26 -8.84 -1.76 -21.18
CA PRO A 26 -9.45 -2.09 -22.46
C PRO A 26 -9.38 -3.60 -22.75
N ASP A 27 -10.10 -4.03 -23.77
CA ASP A 27 -10.04 -5.41 -24.26
C ASP A 27 -8.63 -5.81 -24.70
N GLY A 28 -8.30 -7.09 -24.55
CA GLY A 28 -7.03 -7.67 -24.97
C GLY A 28 -5.88 -7.54 -23.97
N VAL A 29 -6.08 -6.86 -22.83
CA VAL A 29 -5.11 -6.89 -21.72
C VAL A 29 -5.20 -8.24 -21.00
N SER A 30 -4.08 -8.94 -20.87
CA SER A 30 -4.02 -10.23 -20.18
C SER A 30 -3.26 -10.19 -18.86
N ALA A 31 -2.52 -9.11 -18.61
CA ALA A 31 -1.77 -8.88 -17.37
C ALA A 31 -1.73 -7.39 -17.01
N LEU A 32 -1.85 -7.12 -15.71
CA LEU A 32 -1.62 -5.81 -15.10
C LEU A 32 -0.30 -5.87 -14.33
N ASN A 33 0.58 -4.90 -14.59
CA ASN A 33 1.80 -4.68 -13.83
C ASN A 33 1.65 -3.36 -13.09
N MET A 34 1.80 -3.42 -11.77
CA MET A 34 1.68 -2.28 -10.88
C MET A 34 2.98 -2.08 -10.11
N ASP A 35 3.55 -0.90 -10.30
CA ASP A 35 4.71 -0.42 -9.56
C ASP A 35 4.20 0.60 -8.54
N PHE A 36 4.35 0.28 -7.26
CA PHE A 36 3.99 1.17 -6.16
C PHE A 36 5.19 1.41 -5.27
N SER A 37 5.46 2.67 -4.96
CA SER A 37 6.46 3.03 -3.95
C SER A 37 6.06 4.21 -3.10
N TYR A 38 6.65 4.30 -1.91
CA TYR A 38 6.56 5.48 -1.05
C TYR A 38 7.85 5.72 -0.26
N SER A 39 8.08 6.96 0.14
CA SER A 39 9.22 7.34 0.98
C SER A 39 8.87 8.55 1.85
N PRO A 40 9.31 8.60 3.11
CA PRO A 40 10.16 7.61 3.79
C PRO A 40 9.38 6.41 4.33
N LYS A 41 10.08 5.28 4.50
CA LYS A 41 9.53 4.08 5.17
C LYS A 41 9.59 4.21 6.69
N THR A 42 10.64 4.84 7.21
CA THR A 42 10.91 5.03 8.64
C THR A 42 10.70 6.48 9.03
N LEU A 43 10.26 6.70 10.26
CA LEU A 43 10.37 8.00 10.90
C LEU A 43 11.81 8.17 11.42
N ASP A 44 12.55 9.09 10.84
CA ASP A 44 13.97 9.28 11.18
C ASP A 44 14.19 10.07 12.48
N ASP A 45 13.21 10.88 12.90
CA ASP A 45 13.24 11.56 14.20
C ASP A 45 12.97 10.56 15.34
N GLU A 46 14.05 10.03 15.93
CA GLU A 46 13.98 9.10 17.05
C GLU A 46 13.21 9.69 18.24
N SER A 47 13.37 10.98 18.52
CA SER A 47 12.66 11.61 19.65
C SER A 47 11.15 11.63 19.41
N ALA A 48 10.72 11.91 18.18
CA ALA A 48 9.31 11.78 17.80
C ALA A 48 8.84 10.32 17.83
N ALA A 49 9.64 9.40 17.31
CA ALA A 49 9.33 7.97 17.32
C ALA A 49 9.15 7.42 18.75
N VAL A 50 10.06 7.76 19.66
CA VAL A 50 9.98 7.41 21.08
C VAL A 50 8.71 7.96 21.71
N ARG A 51 8.33 9.22 21.45
CA ARG A 51 7.08 9.81 21.96
C ARG A 51 5.83 9.06 21.46
N LEU A 52 5.80 8.69 20.17
CA LEU A 52 4.71 7.91 19.58
C LEU A 52 4.60 6.53 20.23
N ILE A 53 5.72 5.84 20.41
CA ILE A 53 5.76 4.53 21.05
C ILE A 53 5.35 4.63 22.52
N SER A 54 5.87 5.60 23.29
CA SER A 54 5.45 5.80 24.68
C SER A 54 3.94 5.99 24.79
N SER A 55 3.37 6.83 23.94
CA SER A 55 1.92 7.10 23.93
C SER A 55 1.13 5.83 23.62
N ALA A 56 1.60 5.02 22.67
CA ALA A 56 0.99 3.75 22.33
C ALA A 56 1.11 2.72 23.47
N LEU A 57 2.28 2.59 24.09
CA LEU A 57 2.50 1.67 25.21
C LEU A 57 1.61 2.03 26.40
N GLU A 58 1.51 3.32 26.74
CA GLU A 58 0.61 3.79 27.79
C GLU A 58 -0.86 3.52 27.45
N GLN A 59 -1.28 3.79 26.22
CA GLN A 59 -2.66 3.56 25.75
C GLN A 59 -3.07 2.08 25.86
N TYR A 60 -2.20 1.15 25.43
CA TYR A 60 -2.54 -0.26 25.31
C TYR A 60 -2.14 -1.11 26.53
N LEU A 61 -1.15 -0.69 27.31
CA LEU A 61 -0.59 -1.46 28.43
C LEU A 61 -0.68 -0.72 29.79
N GLY A 62 -1.04 0.56 29.81
CA GLY A 62 -1.09 1.40 31.02
C GLY A 62 0.28 1.93 31.45
N THR A 63 0.33 2.90 32.37
CA THR A 63 1.56 3.64 32.74
C THR A 63 2.69 2.80 33.34
N ASP A 64 2.36 1.68 33.99
CA ASP A 64 3.34 0.83 34.69
C ASP A 64 3.74 -0.41 33.88
N HIS A 65 3.74 -0.30 32.55
CA HIS A 65 4.00 -1.41 31.63
C HIS A 65 5.46 -1.93 31.65
N GLY A 66 6.40 -1.19 32.24
CA GLY A 66 7.81 -1.59 32.40
C GLY A 66 8.55 -1.87 31.08
N LYS A 67 8.14 -1.22 29.99
CA LYS A 67 8.73 -1.37 28.65
C LYS A 67 9.52 -0.12 28.31
N ASP A 68 10.69 -0.26 27.68
CA ASP A 68 11.39 0.87 27.07
C ASP A 68 10.81 1.11 25.67
N PRO A 69 10.29 2.31 25.35
CA PRO A 69 9.86 2.64 24.00
C PRO A 69 10.92 2.37 22.93
N ARG A 70 12.22 2.47 23.27
CA ARG A 70 13.31 2.24 22.32
C ARG A 70 13.39 0.80 21.82
N ASP A 71 12.85 -0.16 22.57
CA ASP A 71 12.79 -1.57 22.17
C ASP A 71 11.89 -1.81 20.93
N PHE A 72 11.06 -0.84 20.56
CA PHE A 72 10.11 -0.94 19.45
C PHE A 72 10.50 -0.08 18.23
N LEU A 73 11.70 0.49 18.24
CA LEU A 73 12.23 1.22 17.08
C LEU A 73 12.64 0.26 15.94
N PRO A 74 12.61 0.72 14.68
CA PRO A 74 12.12 2.02 14.22
C PRO A 74 10.59 2.01 13.99
N VAL A 75 9.96 3.18 14.15
CA VAL A 75 8.56 3.38 13.74
C VAL A 75 8.49 3.57 12.24
N LYS A 76 7.53 2.90 11.59
CA LYS A 76 7.43 2.82 10.14
C LYS A 76 6.09 3.33 9.63
N ASN A 77 6.12 4.02 8.50
CA ASN A 77 4.96 4.16 7.62
C ASN A 77 4.62 2.77 7.04
N LEU A 78 3.34 2.46 6.91
CA LEU A 78 2.86 1.23 6.30
C LEU A 78 1.67 1.55 5.40
N ILE A 79 1.95 1.60 4.09
CA ILE A 79 0.94 1.71 3.05
C ILE A 79 0.98 0.41 2.23
N THR A 80 -0.19 -0.20 2.04
CA THR A 80 -0.37 -1.45 1.30
C THR A 80 -1.34 -1.22 0.16
N VAL A 81 -1.48 -2.21 -0.72
CA VAL A 81 -2.30 -2.08 -1.94
C VAL A 81 -3.35 -3.18 -1.99
N SER A 82 -4.59 -2.79 -2.27
CA SER A 82 -5.67 -3.68 -2.67
C SER A 82 -6.21 -3.32 -4.04
N VAL A 83 -6.82 -4.30 -4.71
CA VAL A 83 -7.37 -4.15 -6.06
C VAL A 83 -8.75 -4.79 -6.12
N ASP A 84 -9.67 -4.08 -6.74
CA ASP A 84 -10.95 -4.61 -7.21
C ASP A 84 -10.96 -4.64 -8.74
N ASP A 85 -11.46 -5.74 -9.29
CA ASP A 85 -11.80 -5.89 -10.69
C ASP A 85 -13.31 -5.59 -10.89
N PRO A 86 -13.83 -5.59 -12.14
CA PRO A 86 -15.24 -5.33 -12.42
C PRO A 86 -16.24 -6.29 -11.73
N LEU A 87 -15.77 -7.45 -11.28
CA LEU A 87 -16.58 -8.45 -10.57
C LEU A 87 -16.45 -8.34 -9.04
N GLY A 88 -15.50 -7.55 -8.55
CA GLY A 88 -15.33 -7.24 -7.14
C GLY A 88 -13.89 -7.42 -6.66
N TYR A 89 -13.74 -7.79 -5.39
CA TYR A 89 -12.43 -7.82 -4.73
C TYR A 89 -11.48 -8.83 -5.37
N ARG A 90 -10.36 -8.34 -5.92
CA ARG A 90 -9.34 -9.16 -6.56
C ARG A 90 -8.28 -9.63 -5.57
N GLY A 91 -8.01 -8.83 -4.54
CA GLY A 91 -7.07 -9.18 -3.47
C GLY A 91 -6.29 -7.99 -2.94
N ALA A 92 -5.35 -8.28 -2.03
CA ALA A 92 -4.47 -7.28 -1.44
C ALA A 92 -3.06 -7.84 -1.19
N ALA A 93 -2.07 -6.97 -1.38
CA ALA A 93 -0.70 -7.18 -0.97
C ALA A 93 -0.41 -6.36 0.29
N HIS A 94 -0.62 -6.97 1.47
CA HIS A 94 -0.22 -6.39 2.75
C HIS A 94 1.28 -6.53 3.01
N ARG A 95 2.09 -5.94 2.11
CA ARG A 95 3.54 -6.08 2.11
C ARG A 95 4.21 -4.96 2.91
N GLN A 96 5.27 -5.32 3.61
CA GLN A 96 6.09 -4.38 4.39
C GLN A 96 6.98 -3.48 3.52
N PRO A 97 7.63 -3.95 2.44
CA PRO A 97 8.43 -3.09 1.58
C PRO A 97 7.68 -1.86 1.05
N ASN A 98 8.37 -0.74 1.02
CA ASN A 98 7.90 0.52 0.44
C ASN A 98 8.16 0.64 -1.06
N GLU A 99 8.66 -0.42 -1.68
CA GLU A 99 8.75 -0.60 -3.13
C GLU A 99 8.11 -1.97 -3.44
N GLN A 100 7.12 -1.97 -4.33
CA GLN A 100 6.31 -3.13 -4.62
C GLN A 100 6.07 -3.24 -6.12
N HIS A 101 6.38 -4.41 -6.66
CA HIS A 101 6.00 -4.83 -8.00
C HIS A 101 4.90 -5.89 -7.86
N ILE A 102 3.71 -5.60 -8.40
CA ILE A 102 2.53 -6.46 -8.32
C ILE A 102 2.12 -6.82 -9.75
N VAL A 103 1.94 -8.11 -9.99
CA VAL A 103 1.42 -8.67 -11.24
C VAL A 103 0.06 -9.30 -10.97
N ILE A 104 -0.93 -9.00 -11.79
CA ILE A 104 -2.25 -9.65 -11.77
C ILE A 104 -2.56 -10.12 -13.19
N GLY A 105 -2.78 -11.43 -13.37
CA GLY A 105 -3.00 -12.01 -14.69
C GLY A 105 -3.32 -13.51 -14.67
N GLY A 106 -3.76 -14.02 -15.83
CA GLY A 106 -4.15 -15.43 -15.96
C GLY A 106 -2.96 -16.39 -15.87
N ALA A 107 -1.80 -16.00 -16.38
CA ALA A 107 -0.58 -16.81 -16.35
C ALA A 107 0.14 -16.67 -15.00
N GLU A 108 0.37 -15.44 -14.56
CA GLU A 108 1.08 -15.08 -13.35
C GLU A 108 0.25 -14.12 -12.51
N THR A 109 0.27 -14.30 -11.18
CA THR A 109 -0.36 -13.40 -10.23
C THR A 109 0.47 -13.39 -8.95
N SER A 110 0.80 -12.21 -8.45
CA SER A 110 1.57 -12.07 -7.22
C SER A 110 0.76 -12.56 -6.01
N PRO A 111 1.41 -13.12 -4.98
CA PRO A 111 0.73 -13.58 -3.77
C PRO A 111 -0.10 -12.47 -3.09
N GLY A 112 -1.31 -12.83 -2.63
CA GLY A 112 -2.29 -11.91 -2.07
C GLY A 112 -3.42 -11.53 -3.02
N PHE A 113 -3.28 -11.85 -4.31
CA PHE A 113 -4.31 -11.64 -5.33
C PHE A 113 -4.83 -12.97 -5.90
N THR A 114 -6.11 -12.98 -6.26
CA THR A 114 -6.75 -14.12 -6.90
C THR A 114 -6.27 -14.24 -8.34
N LYS A 115 -5.76 -15.42 -8.71
CA LYS A 115 -5.34 -15.72 -10.09
C LYS A 115 -6.57 -15.82 -10.99
N GLY A 116 -6.49 -15.25 -12.19
CA GLY A 116 -7.58 -15.30 -13.16
C GLY A 116 -7.35 -14.39 -14.36
N ALA A 117 -8.24 -14.47 -15.36
CA ALA A 117 -8.22 -13.55 -16.49
C ALA A 117 -8.33 -12.09 -16.02
N VAL A 118 -7.74 -11.18 -16.80
CA VAL A 118 -7.96 -9.74 -16.67
C VAL A 118 -9.14 -9.39 -17.57
N SER A 119 -10.25 -8.98 -16.97
CA SER A 119 -11.41 -8.49 -17.71
C SER A 119 -11.23 -7.02 -18.08
N SER A 120 -11.75 -6.64 -19.23
CA SER A 120 -11.95 -5.23 -19.55
C SER A 120 -13.00 -4.59 -18.65
N GLY A 121 -12.97 -3.26 -18.57
CA GLY A 121 -13.88 -2.47 -17.75
C GLY A 121 -13.15 -1.65 -16.68
N THR A 122 -13.91 -1.10 -15.74
CA THR A 122 -13.39 -0.25 -14.68
C THR A 122 -12.85 -1.08 -13.52
N TRP A 123 -11.58 -0.86 -13.22
CA TRP A 123 -10.87 -1.43 -12.08
C TRP A 123 -10.63 -0.36 -11.03
N ARG A 124 -10.41 -0.79 -9.79
CA ARG A 124 -10.07 0.10 -8.68
C ARG A 124 -8.82 -0.39 -7.98
N VAL A 125 -7.85 0.51 -7.80
CA VAL A 125 -6.70 0.30 -6.92
C VAL A 125 -6.89 1.16 -5.67
N VAL A 126 -6.59 0.60 -4.50
CA VAL A 126 -6.71 1.30 -3.23
C VAL A 126 -5.39 1.24 -2.49
N LEU A 127 -4.88 2.41 -2.11
CA LEU A 127 -3.78 2.53 -1.15
C LEU A 127 -4.39 2.48 0.25
N ASN A 128 -4.08 1.44 1.00
CA ASN A 128 -4.55 1.25 2.37
C ASN A 128 -3.50 1.80 3.34
N VAL A 129 -3.81 2.91 4.01
CA VAL A 129 -2.88 3.60 4.92
C VAL A 129 -3.02 3.00 6.31
N HIS A 130 -2.29 1.93 6.59
CA HIS A 130 -2.34 1.28 7.90
C HIS A 130 -1.58 2.04 8.98
N CYS A 131 -0.54 2.80 8.59
CA CYS A 131 0.25 3.61 9.51
C CYS A 131 0.89 4.75 8.73
N CYS A 132 0.63 6.00 9.09
CA CYS A 132 1.35 7.17 8.58
C CYS A 132 1.75 8.06 9.75
N VAL A 133 3.05 8.06 10.07
CA VAL A 133 3.63 8.81 11.21
C VAL A 133 4.41 10.04 10.77
N CYS A 134 4.67 10.16 9.48
CA CYS A 134 5.23 11.33 8.82
C CYS A 134 4.80 11.35 7.35
N ASP A 135 4.91 12.52 6.73
CA ASP A 135 4.61 12.72 5.32
C ASP A 135 5.39 11.74 4.44
N ALA A 136 4.68 10.96 3.64
CA ALA A 136 5.24 9.97 2.72
C ALA A 136 4.84 10.30 1.28
N ALA A 137 5.80 10.67 0.46
CA ALA A 137 5.61 10.85 -0.97
C ALA A 137 5.46 9.48 -1.63
N TYR A 138 4.43 9.30 -2.46
CA TYR A 138 4.18 8.04 -3.17
C TYR A 138 4.19 8.20 -4.69
N ASN A 139 4.46 7.09 -5.36
CA ASN A 139 4.31 6.91 -6.79
C ASN A 139 3.56 5.58 -7.06
N LEU A 140 2.52 5.65 -7.87
CA LEU A 140 1.74 4.50 -8.33
C LEU A 140 1.65 4.55 -9.85
N LYS A 141 2.12 3.48 -10.49
CA LYS A 141 2.00 3.28 -11.93
C LYS A 141 1.38 1.92 -12.21
N ILE A 142 0.37 1.89 -13.08
CA ILE A 142 -0.28 0.68 -13.55
C ILE A 142 -0.14 0.62 -15.07
N SER A 143 0.29 -0.52 -15.57
CA SER A 143 0.42 -0.80 -17.00
C SER A 143 -0.22 -2.12 -17.38
N GLY A 144 -0.89 -2.14 -18.53
CA GLY A 144 -1.44 -3.34 -19.15
C GLY A 144 -0.48 -3.92 -20.19
N GLY A 145 -0.36 -5.24 -20.23
CA GLY A 145 0.40 -5.99 -21.22
C GLY A 145 -0.35 -7.20 -21.77
N THR A 146 0.18 -7.74 -22.86
CA THR A 146 -0.20 -9.04 -23.44
C THR A 146 0.84 -10.07 -23.04
N VAL A 147 0.43 -11.26 -22.60
CA VAL A 147 1.31 -12.43 -22.56
C VAL A 147 1.54 -12.82 -24.02
N GLN A 148 2.79 -12.75 -24.48
CA GLN A 148 3.18 -13.36 -25.76
C GLN A 148 3.15 -14.87 -25.65
#